data_AF-A0A9E1IEA0-F1
#
_entry.id   AF-A0A9E1IEA0-F1
#
_cell.length_a   1.000
_cell.length_b   1.000
_cell.length_c   1.000
_cell.angle_alpha   90.00
_cell.angle_beta   90.00
_cell.angle_gamma   90.00
#
_symmetry.space_group_name_H-M   'P 1'
#
loop_
_entity.id
_entity.type
_entity.pdbx_description
1 polymer ?
#
loop_
_entity_poly.entity_id
_entity_poly.type
_entity_poly.pdbx_seq_one_letter_code
_entity_poly.pdbx_strand_id
1 'polypeptide(L)'
;MSPALYIYAAIDWSNPFDLAHLEGIDGSSVTAIPVGEIAAMVTTIPSDLLSTAAPEDLARFAQEHQAVNQALLERTALVPLTFGTVAANSTEIQTMLARATV
;
A
#
# COMPACT_ATOMS: atom_id res chain seq x y z
N MET A 1 -16.32 -11.35 -7.25
CA MET A 1 -14.91 -11.22 -6.82
C MET A 1 -14.87 -10.30 -5.63
N SER A 2 -14.14 -10.65 -4.58
CA SER A 2 -14.01 -9.80 -3.38
C SER A 2 -12.80 -8.88 -3.53
N PRO A 3 -12.90 -7.59 -3.18
CA PRO A 3 -11.75 -6.70 -3.18
C PRO A 3 -10.76 -7.09 -2.07
N ALA A 4 -9.47 -6.83 -2.30
CA ALA A 4 -8.40 -6.90 -1.32
C ALA A 4 -7.64 -5.57 -1.27
N LEU A 5 -6.91 -5.33 -0.19
CA LEU A 5 -6.08 -4.14 -0.01
C LEU A 5 -4.62 -4.52 -0.20
N TYR A 6 -4.01 -4.03 -1.26
CA TYR A 6 -2.58 -4.15 -1.51
C TYR A 6 -1.82 -3.07 -0.74
N ILE A 7 -0.79 -3.45 0.01
CA ILE A 7 -0.09 -2.56 0.94
C ILE A 7 1.32 -2.29 0.43
N TYR A 8 1.65 -1.01 0.26
CA TYR A 8 2.96 -0.55 -0.22
C TYR A 8 3.96 -0.34 0.93
N ALA A 9 3.54 0.43 1.92
CA ALA A 9 4.38 0.85 3.04
C ALA A 9 3.53 1.25 4.25
N ALA A 10 4.17 1.28 5.42
CA ALA A 10 3.69 2.05 6.56
C ALA A 10 4.48 3.37 6.61
N ILE A 11 3.79 4.49 6.85
CA ILE A 11 4.40 5.82 6.87
C ILE A 11 4.11 6.55 8.17
N ASP A 12 4.96 7.51 8.52
CA ASP A 12 4.59 8.55 9.48
C ASP A 12 3.44 9.39 8.92
N TRP A 13 2.37 9.49 9.70
CA TRP A 13 1.12 10.17 9.40
C TRP A 13 0.77 11.24 10.44
N SER A 14 1.74 11.68 11.24
CA SER A 14 1.60 12.80 12.17
C SER A 14 1.29 14.14 11.48
N ASN A 15 1.74 14.31 10.23
CA ASN A 15 1.44 15.45 9.37
C ASN A 15 0.92 14.97 7.99
N PRO A 16 -0.40 14.71 7.85
CA PRO A 16 -0.98 14.22 6.61
C PRO A 16 -0.70 15.14 5.42
N PHE A 17 -0.42 14.53 4.26
CA PHE A 17 -0.18 15.24 3.01
C PHE A 17 -1.13 14.75 1.92
N ASP A 18 -1.29 15.58 0.88
CA ASP A 18 -2.15 15.25 -0.25
C ASP A 18 -1.57 14.08 -1.06
N LEU A 19 -2.40 13.07 -1.30
CA LEU A 19 -2.07 11.89 -2.10
C LEU A 19 -2.56 12.02 -3.54
N ALA A 20 -3.10 13.18 -3.93
CA ALA A 20 -3.51 13.44 -5.29
C ALA A 20 -2.40 13.07 -6.28
N HIS A 21 -2.80 12.37 -7.35
CA HIS A 21 -1.93 11.90 -8.44
C HIS A 21 -0.91 10.82 -8.05
N LEU A 22 -0.94 10.28 -6.82
CA LEU A 22 -0.18 9.08 -6.50
C LEU A 22 -0.94 7.84 -6.98
N GLU A 23 -0.44 7.27 -8.07
CA GLU A 23 -0.99 6.07 -8.70
C GLU A 23 -0.23 4.84 -8.24
N GLY A 24 -1.00 3.79 -7.94
CA GLY A 24 -0.51 2.47 -7.60
C GLY A 24 -0.66 1.50 -8.77
N ILE A 25 -0.82 0.23 -8.43
CA ILE A 25 -0.96 -0.86 -9.40
C ILE A 25 -2.09 -0.57 -10.40
N ASP A 26 -1.77 -0.71 -11.69
CA ASP A 26 -2.69 -0.45 -12.82
C ASP A 26 -3.35 0.95 -12.79
N GLY A 27 -2.66 1.96 -12.27
CA GLY A 27 -3.21 3.34 -12.17
C GLY A 27 -4.23 3.52 -11.05
N SER A 28 -4.37 2.52 -10.16
CA SER A 28 -5.31 2.59 -9.05
C SER A 28 -4.92 3.67 -8.04
N SER A 29 -5.88 4.41 -7.49
CA SER A 29 -5.58 5.46 -6.52
C SER A 29 -4.96 4.89 -5.25
N VAL A 30 -3.88 5.51 -4.79
CA VAL A 30 -3.28 5.20 -3.49
C VAL A 30 -4.02 5.97 -2.39
N THR A 31 -4.38 5.29 -1.31
CA THR A 31 -5.07 5.85 -0.15
C THR A 31 -4.36 5.46 1.14
N ALA A 32 -4.60 6.21 2.21
CA ALA A 32 -4.05 5.95 3.53
C ALA A 32 -5.08 5.30 4.45
N ILE A 33 -4.66 4.30 5.22
CA ILE A 33 -5.42 3.73 6.34
C ILE A 33 -4.70 4.09 7.64
N PRO A 34 -5.16 5.14 8.36
CA PRO A 34 -4.47 5.65 9.55
C PRO A 34 -4.74 4.81 10.80
N VAL A 35 -3.72 4.72 11.67
CA VAL A 35 -3.74 4.14 13.02
C VAL A 35 -2.85 5.01 13.92
N GLY A 36 -3.46 5.92 14.68
CA GLY A 36 -2.69 6.88 15.47
C GLY A 36 -1.84 7.79 14.58
N GLU A 37 -0.53 7.82 14.83
CA GLU A 37 0.45 8.65 14.09
C GLU A 37 1.08 7.92 12.90
N ILE A 38 0.63 6.71 12.57
CA ILE A 38 1.10 5.97 11.38
C ILE A 38 -0.05 5.67 10.44
N ALA A 39 0.25 5.44 9.16
CA ALA A 39 -0.73 4.99 8.18
C ALA A 39 -0.16 3.92 7.26
N ALA A 40 -0.99 2.95 6.87
CA ALA A 40 -0.68 2.07 5.74
C ALA A 40 -1.08 2.75 4.43
N MET A 41 -0.16 2.74 3.47
CA MET A 41 -0.42 3.19 2.11
C MET A 41 -0.90 2.02 1.28
N VAL A 42 -2.09 2.14 0.71
CA VAL A 42 -2.78 1.01 0.07
C VAL A 42 -3.45 1.38 -1.24
N THR A 43 -3.71 0.37 -2.06
CA THR A 43 -4.72 0.46 -3.11
C THR A 43 -5.63 -0.76 -3.07
N THR A 44 -6.84 -0.62 -3.62
CA THR A 44 -7.79 -1.72 -3.72
C THR A 44 -7.54 -2.49 -5.01
N ILE A 45 -7.36 -3.80 -4.91
CA ILE A 45 -7.15 -4.69 -6.06
C ILE A 45 -8.13 -5.86 -6.03
N PRO A 46 -8.38 -6.55 -7.17
CA PRO A 46 -9.00 -7.87 -7.15
C PRO A 46 -8.19 -8.84 -6.27
N SER A 47 -8.87 -9.63 -5.44
CA SER A 47 -8.20 -10.55 -4.49
C SER A 47 -7.30 -11.60 -5.15
N ASP A 48 -7.55 -11.93 -6.41
CA ASP A 48 -6.85 -12.93 -7.21
C ASP A 48 -5.83 -12.32 -8.18
N LEU A 49 -5.69 -10.98 -8.23
CA LEU A 49 -4.83 -10.26 -9.17
C LEU A 49 -3.41 -10.85 -9.20
N LEU A 50 -2.76 -10.95 -8.04
CA LEU A 50 -1.37 -11.41 -7.95
C LEU A 50 -1.21 -12.90 -8.27
N SER A 51 -2.22 -13.73 -7.95
CA SER A 51 -2.18 -15.18 -8.20
C SER A 51 -2.44 -15.57 -9.65
N THR A 52 -3.09 -14.67 -10.41
CA THR A 52 -3.50 -14.92 -11.80
C THR A 52 -2.69 -14.11 -12.81
N ALA A 53 -1.90 -13.14 -12.34
CA ALA A 53 -1.03 -12.32 -13.17
C ALA A 53 0.04 -13.15 -13.89
N ALA A 54 0.33 -12.78 -15.13
CA ALA A 54 1.46 -13.32 -15.88
C ALA A 54 2.79 -12.81 -15.27
N PRO A 55 3.92 -13.50 -15.51
CA PRO A 55 5.22 -13.07 -14.99
C PRO A 55 5.60 -11.63 -15.38
N GLU A 56 5.27 -11.21 -16.60
CA GLU A 56 5.48 -9.84 -17.09
C GLU A 56 4.65 -8.80 -16.32
N ASP A 57 3.42 -9.12 -15.93
CA ASP A 57 2.58 -8.26 -15.12
C ASP A 57 3.11 -8.17 -13.69
N LEU A 58 3.58 -9.29 -13.11
CA LEU A 58 4.21 -9.28 -11.80
C LEU A 58 5.47 -8.40 -11.76
N ALA A 59 6.29 -8.44 -12.81
CA ALA A 59 7.46 -7.59 -12.93
C ALA A 59 7.06 -6.10 -13.02
N ARG A 60 6.01 -5.77 -13.78
CA ARG A 60 5.47 -4.42 -13.88
C ARG A 60 4.89 -3.95 -12.54
N PHE A 61 4.09 -4.77 -11.86
CA PHE A 61 3.54 -4.44 -10.54
C PHE A 61 4.64 -4.22 -9.50
N ALA A 62 5.75 -4.96 -9.57
CA ALA A 62 6.89 -4.73 -8.70
C ALA A 62 7.56 -3.37 -8.95
N GLN A 63 7.65 -2.95 -10.22
CA GLN A 63 8.13 -1.61 -10.58
C GLN A 63 7.18 -0.51 -10.09
N GLU A 64 5.87 -0.69 -10.29
CA GLU A 64 4.83 0.25 -9.81
C GLU A 64 4.85 0.37 -8.29
N HIS A 65 4.98 -0.75 -7.57
CA HIS A 65 5.15 -0.76 -6.12
C HIS A 65 6.37 0.04 -5.66
N GLN A 66 7.51 -0.14 -6.34
CA GLN A 66 8.72 0.62 -6.01
C GLN A 66 8.57 2.11 -6.33
N ALA A 67 7.89 2.46 -7.42
CA ALA A 67 7.63 3.85 -7.78
C ALA A 67 6.77 4.57 -6.73
N VAL A 68 5.74 3.89 -6.19
CA VAL A 68 4.94 4.41 -5.07
C VAL A 68 5.81 4.67 -3.84
N ASN A 69 6.65 3.70 -3.45
CA ASN A 69 7.53 3.87 -2.30
C ASN A 69 8.54 5.01 -2.50
N GLN A 70 9.07 5.18 -3.72
CA GLN A 70 9.97 6.29 -4.02
C GLN A 70 9.26 7.66 -3.92
N ALA A 71 8.05 7.77 -4.46
CA ALA A 71 7.25 8.99 -4.36
C ALA A 71 6.85 9.33 -2.92
N LEU A 72 6.64 8.31 -2.06
CA LEU A 72 6.37 8.49 -0.63
C LEU A 72 7.63 8.94 0.13
N LEU A 73 8.80 8.39 -0.19
CA LEU A 73 10.08 8.77 0.43
C LEU A 73 10.43 10.24 0.22
N GLU A 74 10.00 10.84 -0.90
CA GLU A 74 10.18 12.27 -1.16
C GLU A 74 9.37 13.16 -0.20
N ARG A 75 8.40 12.59 0.53
CA ARG A 75 7.42 13.32 1.34
C ARG A 75 7.52 13.01 2.83
N THR A 76 7.82 11.77 3.20
CA THR A 76 7.85 11.32 4.60
C THR A 76 8.76 10.11 4.80
N ALA A 77 9.12 9.83 6.05
CA ALA A 77 9.76 8.58 6.41
C ALA A 77 8.78 7.41 6.25
N LEU A 78 9.29 6.27 5.75
CA LEU A 78 8.48 5.08 5.55
C LEU A 78 9.22 3.79 5.89
N VAL A 79 8.44 2.79 6.26
CA VAL A 79 8.83 1.38 6.34
C VAL A 79 8.22 0.68 5.13
N PRO A 80 9.02 0.28 4.13
CA PRO A 80 8.50 -0.37 2.95
C PRO A 80 8.05 -1.79 3.32
N LEU A 81 6.89 -2.19 2.82
CA LEU A 81 6.42 -3.56 2.94
C LEU A 81 6.87 -4.37 1.71
N THR A 82 7.02 -5.68 1.89
CA THR A 82 7.40 -6.57 0.80
C THR A 82 6.38 -6.51 -0.33
N PHE A 83 6.84 -6.54 -1.58
CA PHE A 83 5.95 -6.67 -2.75
C PHE A 83 5.02 -7.87 -2.58
N GLY A 84 3.73 -7.67 -2.89
CA GLY A 84 2.71 -8.71 -2.73
C GLY A 84 2.04 -8.77 -1.36
N THR A 85 2.33 -7.83 -0.45
CA THR A 85 1.64 -7.76 0.85
C THR A 85 0.19 -7.34 0.65
N VAL A 86 -0.76 -8.19 1.05
CA VAL A 86 -2.20 -7.97 0.91
C VAL A 86 -2.93 -8.22 2.22
N ALA A 87 -4.00 -7.47 2.45
CA ALA A 87 -4.94 -7.69 3.55
C ALA A 87 -6.38 -7.78 3.00
N ALA A 88 -7.24 -8.54 3.70
CA ALA A 88 -8.62 -8.73 3.28
C ALA A 88 -9.48 -7.48 3.49
N ASN A 89 -9.14 -6.64 4.48
CA ASN A 89 -9.90 -5.43 4.82
C ASN A 89 -9.07 -4.48 5.70
N SER A 90 -9.61 -3.29 5.94
CA SER A 90 -8.96 -2.27 6.75
C SER A 90 -8.75 -2.68 8.21
N THR A 91 -9.62 -3.52 8.78
CA THR A 91 -9.51 -3.98 10.18
C THR A 91 -8.26 -4.84 10.39
N GLU A 92 -7.92 -5.70 9.43
CA GLU A 92 -6.70 -6.49 9.47
C GLU A 92 -5.45 -5.61 9.46
N ILE A 93 -5.44 -4.60 8.59
CA ILE A 93 -4.36 -3.60 8.52
C ILE A 93 -4.23 -2.84 9.84
N GLN A 94 -5.35 -2.38 10.38
CA GLN A 94 -5.36 -1.66 11.66
C GLN A 94 -4.80 -2.52 12.80
N THR A 95 -5.17 -3.81 12.82
CA THR A 95 -4.66 -4.77 13.81
C THR A 95 -3.16 -5.02 13.64
N MET A 96 -2.67 -5.12 12.40
CA MET A 96 -1.25 -5.29 12.09
C MET A 96 -0.44 -4.08 12.57
N LEU A 97 -0.89 -2.86 12.24
CA LEU A 97 -0.20 -1.62 12.60
C LEU A 97 -0.22 -1.35 14.11
N ALA A 98 -1.33 -1.61 14.80
CA ALA A 98 -1.44 -1.41 16.24
C ALA A 98 -0.46 -2.27 17.06
N ARG A 99 -0.01 -3.41 16.51
CA ARG A 99 1.03 -4.25 17.14
C ARG A 99 2.44 -3.72 16.94
N ALA A 100 2.65 -2.85 15.95
CA ALA A 100 3.95 -2.26 15.65
C ALA A 100 4.25 -1.01 16.49
N THR A 101 3.26 -0.48 17.22
CA THR A 101 3.36 0.76 18.02
C THR A 101 3.46 0.51 19.53
N VAL A 102 3.94 -0.67 19.95
CA VAL A 102 4.03 -1.10 21.36
C VAL A 102 5.45 -0.92 21.90
#